data_AF-A0A1I3X7Z0-F1
#
_entry.id   AF-A0A1I3X7Z0-F1
#
_cell.length_a   1.000
_cell.length_b   1.000
_cell.length_c   1.000
_cell.angle_alpha   90.00
_cell.angle_beta   90.00
_cell.angle_gamma   90.00
#
_symmetry.space_group_name_H-M   'P 1'
#
loop_
_entity.id
_entity.type
_entity.pdbx_description
1 polymer ?
#
loop_
_entity_poly.entity_id
_entity_poly.type
_entity_poly.pdbx_seq_one_letter_code
_entity_poly.pdbx_strand_id
1 'polypeptide(L)'
;MLSGDYASGSAAQAAGIVFLPPNGGYDSQLGGDYPPPAGVKTVSRDRQSPAAPGVYSICYFNGFQTQAEETAMWKEKHPDLLLRGQDGKPVEDGNWPGEFLLDTSTAAKRQAIFSVIAPWIRKCADDGL
;
A
#
# COMPACT_ATOMS: atom_id res chain seq x y z
N MET A 1 13.84 -14.21 -47.39
CA MET A 1 14.77 -13.83 -46.30
C MET A 1 14.27 -12.51 -45.73
N LEU A 2 13.61 -12.55 -44.57
CA LEU A 2 13.27 -11.38 -43.76
C LEU A 2 13.73 -11.75 -42.35
N SER A 3 14.92 -11.28 -42.00
CA SER A 3 15.51 -11.47 -40.68
C SER A 3 14.76 -10.60 -39.69
N GLY A 4 14.21 -11.21 -38.64
CA GLY A 4 13.64 -10.49 -37.50
C GLY A 4 14.74 -10.24 -36.48
N ASP A 5 15.05 -8.97 -36.21
CA ASP A 5 15.89 -8.56 -35.10
C ASP A 5 15.12 -8.73 -33.80
N TYR A 6 15.45 -9.78 -33.04
CA TYR A 6 15.02 -9.89 -31.65
C TYR A 6 15.85 -8.91 -30.81
N ALA A 7 15.24 -7.78 -30.43
CA ALA A 7 15.81 -6.88 -29.45
C ALA A 7 16.00 -7.64 -28.12
N SER A 8 17.27 -7.80 -27.73
CA SER A 8 17.66 -8.43 -26.48
C SER A 8 17.24 -7.53 -25.31
N GLY A 9 16.17 -7.92 -24.61
CA GLY A 9 15.77 -7.25 -23.36
C GLY A 9 16.87 -7.42 -22.30
N SER A 10 17.31 -6.32 -21.71
CA SER A 10 18.27 -6.35 -20.59
C SER A 10 17.65 -7.13 -19.42
N ALA A 11 18.31 -8.19 -18.99
CA ALA A 11 17.88 -8.95 -17.81
C ALA A 11 18.00 -8.04 -16.59
N ALA A 12 16.87 -7.80 -15.90
CA ALA A 12 16.90 -7.14 -14.60
C ALA A 12 17.76 -7.97 -13.64
N GLN A 13 18.76 -7.35 -13.02
CA GLN A 13 19.54 -7.99 -11.96
C GLN A 13 18.54 -8.40 -10.86
N ALA A 14 18.51 -9.68 -10.50
CA ALA A 14 17.71 -10.12 -9.37
C ALA A 14 18.24 -9.43 -8.10
N ALA A 15 17.43 -8.55 -7.51
CA ALA A 15 17.73 -8.01 -6.20
C ALA A 15 17.84 -9.20 -5.22
N GLY A 16 18.94 -9.26 -4.47
CA GLY A 16 19.10 -10.25 -3.42
C GLY A 16 17.94 -10.14 -2.43
N ILE A 17 17.46 -11.26 -1.91
CA ILE A 17 16.41 -11.27 -0.91
C ILE A 17 16.96 -10.60 0.36
N VAL A 18 16.40 -9.43 0.71
CA VAL A 18 16.65 -8.80 2.01
C VAL A 18 15.69 -9.43 3.01
N PHE A 19 16.23 -10.22 3.93
CA PHE A 19 15.43 -10.73 5.04
C PHE A 19 15.17 -9.60 6.04
N LEU A 20 13.98 -9.63 6.65
CA LEU A 20 13.71 -8.80 7.83
C LEU A 20 14.81 -9.03 8.87
N PRO A 21 15.29 -7.99 9.56
CA PRO A 21 16.32 -8.14 10.57
C PRO A 21 15.86 -9.16 11.62
N PRO A 22 16.55 -10.30 11.78
CA PRO A 22 16.19 -11.27 12.79
C PRO A 22 16.46 -10.67 14.17
N ASN A 23 15.51 -10.82 15.10
CA ASN A 23 15.61 -10.34 16.47
C ASN A 23 15.80 -8.82 16.60
N GLY A 24 14.69 -8.08 16.74
CA GLY A 24 14.68 -6.65 16.99
C GLY A 24 13.28 -6.17 17.35
N GLY A 25 13.19 -5.02 18.02
CA GLY A 25 11.91 -4.40 18.33
C GLY A 25 11.15 -4.01 17.06
N TYR A 26 9.84 -4.17 17.11
CA TYR A 26 8.90 -3.68 16.11
C TYR A 26 8.17 -2.45 16.65
N ASP A 27 7.96 -1.46 15.80
CA ASP A 27 7.24 -0.23 16.15
C ASP A 27 6.27 0.18 15.03
N SER A 28 5.01 0.44 15.39
CA SER A 28 3.95 0.78 14.44
C SER A 28 3.67 2.28 14.51
N GLN A 29 4.22 3.03 13.55
CA GLN A 29 4.23 4.49 13.52
C GLN A 29 3.13 5.07 12.63
N LEU A 30 1.92 4.50 12.69
CA LEU A 30 0.78 4.95 11.87
C LEU A 30 0.10 6.21 12.43
N GLY A 31 0.36 6.55 13.70
CA GLY A 31 -0.10 7.80 14.32
C GLY A 31 0.81 9.01 14.06
N GLY A 32 1.86 8.84 13.25
CA GLY A 32 2.86 9.85 12.95
C GLY A 32 4.28 9.33 13.10
N ASP A 33 5.17 9.87 12.27
CA ASP A 33 6.57 9.45 12.23
C ASP A 33 7.38 10.03 13.39
N TYR A 34 8.24 9.20 13.98
CA TYR A 34 9.23 9.64 14.96
C TYR A 34 10.50 8.79 14.87
N PRO A 35 11.65 9.29 15.38
CA PRO A 35 12.88 8.52 15.42
C PRO A 35 12.66 7.16 16.12
N PRO A 36 13.01 6.02 15.50
CA PRO A 36 12.83 4.72 16.11
C PRO A 36 13.54 4.62 17.47
N PRO A 37 12.85 4.18 18.54
CA PRO A 37 13.47 3.96 19.84
C PRO A 37 14.65 2.98 19.79
N ALA A 38 15.55 3.05 20.77
CA ALA A 38 16.66 2.12 20.89
C ALA A 38 16.17 0.66 20.93
N GLY A 39 16.80 -0.20 20.13
CA GLY A 39 16.42 -1.61 20.02
C GLY A 39 15.38 -1.92 18.94
N VAL A 40 14.70 -0.92 18.38
CA VAL A 40 13.82 -1.10 17.21
C VAL A 40 14.67 -1.38 15.97
N LYS A 41 14.26 -2.39 15.20
CA LYS A 41 14.89 -2.80 13.93
C LYS A 41 13.93 -2.80 12.76
N THR A 42 12.62 -2.78 13.03
CA THR A 42 11.56 -2.77 12.03
C THR A 42 10.51 -1.76 12.43
N VAL A 43 10.10 -0.92 11.51
CA VAL A 43 8.98 0.00 11.69
C VAL A 43 7.92 -0.24 10.63
N SER A 44 6.65 -0.05 10.97
CA SER A 44 5.58 0.15 9.99
C SER A 44 5.23 1.62 9.92
N ARG A 45 5.21 2.20 8.73
CA ARG A 45 4.94 3.62 8.49
C ARG A 45 3.95 3.79 7.34
N ASP A 46 3.18 4.86 7.35
CA ASP A 46 2.27 5.17 6.25
C ASP A 46 3.03 5.32 4.92
N ARG A 47 2.38 4.97 3.81
CA ARG A 47 2.96 5.06 2.45
C ARG A 47 3.38 6.47 2.03
N GLN A 48 2.91 7.50 2.73
CA GLN A 48 3.29 8.89 2.51
C GLN A 48 4.46 9.34 3.39
N SER A 49 4.83 8.52 4.38
CA SER A 49 5.96 8.77 5.26
C SER A 49 7.30 8.43 4.61
N PRO A 50 8.39 9.15 4.93
CA PRO A 50 9.72 8.73 4.56
C PRO A 50 10.15 7.46 5.32
N ALA A 51 11.00 6.64 4.68
CA ALA A 51 11.64 5.51 5.34
C ALA A 51 12.43 5.96 6.58
N ALA A 52 12.41 5.15 7.64
CA ALA A 52 13.17 5.41 8.85
C ALA A 52 14.66 5.10 8.64
N PRO A 53 15.58 6.03 8.94
CA PRO A 53 17.01 5.79 8.78
C PRO A 53 17.51 4.64 9.65
N GLY A 54 18.28 3.72 9.06
CA GLY A 54 19.02 2.68 9.79
C GLY A 54 18.19 1.51 10.32
N VAL A 55 16.91 1.41 9.97
CA VAL A 55 16.02 0.29 10.31
C VAL A 55 15.23 -0.15 9.08
N TYR A 56 14.65 -1.34 9.12
CA TYR A 56 13.76 -1.80 8.06
C TYR A 56 12.41 -1.06 8.16
N SER A 57 11.96 -0.41 7.09
CA SER A 57 10.64 0.22 7.02
C SER A 57 9.69 -0.69 6.25
N ILE A 58 8.49 -0.89 6.79
CA ILE A 58 7.36 -1.56 6.14
C ILE A 58 6.42 -0.46 5.65
N CYS A 59 6.11 -0.46 4.35
CA CYS A 59 5.08 0.39 3.79
C CYS A 59 3.66 -0.04 4.19
N TYR A 60 2.97 0.78 4.98
CA TYR A 60 1.57 0.62 5.30
C TYR A 60 0.69 1.39 4.33
N PHE A 61 -0.39 0.75 3.89
CA PHE A 61 -1.51 1.40 3.21
C PHE A 61 -2.75 0.53 3.41
N ASN A 62 -3.94 1.14 3.36
CA ASN A 62 -5.18 0.37 3.39
C ASN A 62 -5.47 -0.25 2.00
N GLY A 63 -5.49 -1.58 1.94
CA GLY A 63 -5.78 -2.33 0.71
C GLY A 63 -7.24 -2.79 0.56
N PHE A 64 -8.00 -2.74 1.66
CA PHE A 64 -9.38 -3.24 1.74
C PHE A 64 -10.36 -2.19 2.27
N GLN A 65 -9.85 -1.04 2.71
CA GLN A 65 -10.59 0.09 3.24
C GLN A 65 -10.00 1.36 2.63
N THR A 66 -10.73 2.46 2.66
CA THR A 66 -10.14 3.78 2.44
C THR A 66 -9.36 4.21 3.68
N GLN A 67 -8.38 5.12 3.56
CA GLN A 67 -7.93 5.92 4.70
C GLN A 67 -8.75 7.21 4.78
N ALA A 68 -8.87 7.80 5.97
CA ALA A 68 -9.73 8.97 6.20
C ALA A 68 -9.38 10.15 5.26
N GLU A 69 -8.09 10.38 5.03
CA GLU A 69 -7.55 11.41 4.12
C GLU A 69 -7.74 11.09 2.63
N GLU A 70 -7.95 9.81 2.29
CA GLU A 70 -8.16 9.34 0.91
C GLU A 70 -9.64 9.20 0.56
N THR A 71 -10.53 9.17 1.56
CA THR A 71 -11.96 8.93 1.40
C THR A 71 -12.63 9.85 0.38
N ALA A 72 -12.24 11.14 0.33
CA ALA A 72 -12.78 12.09 -0.64
C ALA A 72 -12.48 11.64 -2.09
N MET A 73 -11.25 11.21 -2.34
CA MET A 73 -10.81 10.73 -3.66
C MET A 73 -11.58 9.47 -4.08
N TRP A 74 -11.76 8.51 -3.16
CA TRP A 74 -12.53 7.31 -3.45
C TRP A 74 -14.01 7.62 -3.75
N LYS A 75 -14.63 8.53 -2.99
CA LYS A 75 -16.03 8.94 -3.23
C LYS A 75 -16.20 9.68 -4.55
N GLU A 76 -15.23 10.48 -4.97
CA GLU A 76 -15.31 11.26 -6.21
C GLU A 76 -14.98 10.40 -7.44
N LYS A 77 -13.90 9.63 -7.40
CA LYS A 77 -13.33 8.97 -8.59
C LYS A 77 -13.71 7.50 -8.72
N HIS A 78 -14.04 6.84 -7.60
CA HIS A 78 -14.28 5.41 -7.52
C HIS A 78 -15.51 5.04 -6.68
N PRO A 79 -16.66 5.74 -6.80
CA PRO A 79 -17.82 5.50 -5.94
C PRO A 79 -18.45 4.11 -6.12
N ASP A 80 -18.14 3.42 -7.22
CA ASP A 80 -18.56 2.05 -7.53
C ASP A 80 -17.67 0.97 -6.88
N LEU A 81 -16.48 1.36 -6.41
CA LEU A 81 -15.54 0.48 -5.69
C LEU A 81 -15.73 0.52 -4.17
N LEU A 82 -16.62 1.36 -3.64
CA LEU A 82 -17.01 1.35 -2.24
C LEU A 82 -18.09 0.29 -2.01
N LEU A 83 -17.93 -0.52 -0.96
CA LEU A 83 -18.95 -1.47 -0.55
C LEU A 83 -20.21 -0.70 -0.12
N ARG A 84 -21.37 -1.14 -0.61
CA ARG A 84 -22.65 -0.51 -0.30
C ARG A 84 -23.52 -1.39 0.58
N GLY A 85 -24.10 -0.78 1.61
CA GLY A 85 -25.10 -1.41 2.45
C GLY A 85 -26.46 -1.53 1.75
N GLN A 86 -27.42 -2.12 2.46
CA GLN A 86 -28.80 -2.27 1.95
C GLN A 86 -29.50 -0.93 1.69
N ASP A 87 -29.06 0.14 2.35
CA ASP A 87 -29.55 1.51 2.16
C ASP A 87 -28.86 2.24 0.98
N GLY A 88 -27.98 1.54 0.26
CA GLY A 88 -27.21 2.08 -0.87
C GLY A 88 -26.05 2.98 -0.49
N LYS A 89 -25.79 3.20 0.81
CA LYS A 89 -24.69 4.04 1.28
C LYS A 89 -23.38 3.26 1.41
N PRO A 90 -22.21 3.92 1.26
CA PRO A 90 -20.92 3.32 1.57
C PRO A 90 -20.90 2.78 3.01
N VAL A 91 -20.37 1.57 3.19
CA VAL A 91 -20.21 0.94 4.50
C VAL A 91 -18.98 1.53 5.18
N GLU A 92 -19.21 2.30 6.24
CA GLU A 92 -18.17 2.85 7.12
C GLU A 92 -17.76 1.84 8.19
N ASP A 93 -16.48 1.78 8.53
CA ASP A 93 -16.01 0.98 9.65
C ASP A 93 -16.32 1.70 10.98
N GLY A 94 -17.13 1.07 11.83
CA GLY A 94 -17.53 1.66 13.11
C GLY A 94 -16.38 1.87 14.10
N ASN A 95 -15.25 1.19 13.92
CA ASN A 95 -14.07 1.37 14.76
C ASN A 95 -13.10 2.43 14.20
N TRP A 96 -13.26 2.81 12.93
CA TRP A 96 -12.39 3.72 12.21
C TRP A 96 -13.22 4.79 11.47
N PRO A 97 -13.70 5.81 12.20
CA PRO A 97 -14.53 6.85 11.61
C PRO A 97 -13.85 7.55 10.44
N GLY A 98 -14.57 7.70 9.33
CA GLY A 98 -14.05 8.26 8.09
C GLY A 98 -13.45 7.23 7.12
N GLU A 99 -13.32 5.96 7.51
CA GLU A 99 -12.82 4.88 6.66
C GLU A 99 -13.97 3.99 6.16
N PHE A 100 -13.98 3.73 4.85
CA PHE A 100 -15.04 3.00 4.18
C PHE A 100 -14.51 1.70 3.57
N LEU A 101 -15.29 0.63 3.62
CA LEU A 101 -14.90 -0.66 3.06
C LEU A 101 -14.86 -0.62 1.53
N LEU A 102 -13.82 -1.20 0.93
CA LEU A 102 -13.73 -1.40 -0.51
C LEU A 102 -14.48 -2.68 -0.92
N ASP A 103 -15.17 -2.64 -2.05
CA ASP A 103 -15.96 -3.76 -2.54
C ASP A 103 -15.09 -4.77 -3.31
N THR A 104 -14.66 -5.82 -2.64
CA THR A 104 -13.87 -6.91 -3.25
C THR A 104 -14.70 -8.08 -3.77
N SER A 105 -16.04 -7.92 -3.88
CA SER A 105 -16.97 -9.03 -4.16
C SER A 105 -16.80 -9.66 -5.54
N THR A 106 -16.29 -8.92 -6.52
CA THR A 106 -16.07 -9.42 -7.88
C THR A 106 -14.61 -9.33 -8.29
N ALA A 107 -14.20 -10.19 -9.23
CA ALA A 107 -12.86 -10.14 -9.81
C ALA A 107 -12.58 -8.78 -10.48
N ALA A 108 -13.57 -8.22 -11.18
CA ALA A 108 -13.46 -6.91 -11.84
C ALA A 108 -13.21 -5.80 -10.81
N LYS A 109 -13.95 -5.79 -9.69
CA LYS A 109 -13.75 -4.78 -8.65
C LYS A 109 -12.41 -4.93 -7.95
N ARG A 110 -11.96 -6.17 -7.65
CA ARG A 110 -10.61 -6.41 -7.11
C ARG A 110 -9.52 -5.89 -8.04
N GLN A 111 -9.66 -6.09 -9.34
CA GLN A 111 -8.70 -5.57 -10.33
C GLN A 111 -8.73 -4.04 -10.42
N ALA A 112 -9.90 -3.43 -10.35
CA ALA A 112 -10.05 -1.98 -10.35
C ALA A 112 -9.43 -1.34 -9.08
N ILE A 113 -9.72 -1.90 -7.90
CA ILE A 113 -9.09 -1.50 -6.63
C ILE A 113 -7.57 -1.63 -6.71
N PHE A 114 -7.07 -2.77 -7.21
CA PHE A 114 -5.62 -2.97 -7.37
C PHE A 114 -4.99 -1.98 -8.34
N SER A 115 -5.72 -1.51 -9.36
CA SER A 115 -5.20 -0.49 -10.29
C SER A 115 -4.97 0.87 -9.61
N VAL A 116 -5.72 1.18 -8.55
CA VAL A 116 -5.51 2.38 -7.71
C VAL A 116 -4.32 2.18 -6.76
N ILE A 117 -4.19 0.99 -6.18
CA ILE A 117 -3.18 0.67 -5.15
C ILE A 117 -1.81 0.34 -5.74
N ALA A 118 -1.73 -0.28 -6.92
CA ALA A 118 -0.46 -0.72 -7.51
C ALA A 118 0.57 0.42 -7.68
N PRO A 119 0.20 1.65 -8.08
CA PRO A 119 1.10 2.80 -8.04
C PRO A 119 1.65 3.12 -6.65
N TRP A 120 0.87 2.92 -5.58
CA TRP A 120 1.34 3.13 -4.21
C TRP A 120 2.40 2.11 -3.82
N ILE A 121 2.18 0.83 -4.13
CA ILE A 121 3.17 -0.24 -3.90
C ILE A 121 4.48 0.07 -4.61
N ARG A 122 4.43 0.52 -5.87
CA ARG A 122 5.64 0.90 -6.63
C ARG A 122 6.34 2.08 -5.97
N LYS A 123 5.58 3.10 -5.56
CA LYS A 123 6.14 4.26 -4.85
C LYS A 123 6.79 3.88 -3.52
N CYS A 124 6.20 2.97 -2.74
CA CYS A 124 6.85 2.43 -1.54
C CYS A 124 8.24 1.87 -1.86
N ALA A 125 8.32 1.02 -2.89
CA ALA A 125 9.59 0.43 -3.31
C ALA A 125 10.61 1.49 -3.77
N ASP A 126 10.17 2.51 -4.51
CA ASP A 126 11.02 3.63 -4.94
C ASP A 126 11.50 4.49 -3.75
N ASP A 127 10.66 4.67 -2.73
CA ASP A 127 10.96 5.44 -1.52
C ASP A 127 11.77 4.64 -0.47
N GLY A 128 11.94 3.33 -0.67
CA GLY A 128 12.67 2.43 0.23
C GLY A 128 11.87 1.94 1.44
N LEU A 129 10.54 1.85 1.31
CA LEU A 129 9.62 1.20 2.26
C LEU A 129 9.17 -0.20 1.80
#